data_AF-A0A8T8LJB3-F1
#
_entry.id   AF-A0A8T8LJB3-F1
#
_cell.length_a   1.000
_cell.length_b   1.000
_cell.length_c   1.000
_cell.angle_alpha   90.00
_cell.angle_beta   90.00
_cell.angle_gamma   90.00
#
_symmetry.space_group_name_H-M   'P 1'
#
loop_
_entity.id
_entity.type
_entity.pdbx_description
1 polymer ?
#
loop_
_entity_poly.entity_id
_entity_poly.type
_entity_poly.pdbx_seq_one_letter_code
_entity_poly.pdbx_strand_id
1 'polypeptide(L)' 'MDAAARSERYHVVCRECQLERLCDTPDEADGIGREHIDETGHRVAVERVE' A
#
# COMPACT_ATOMS: atom_id res chain seq x y z
N MET A 1 19.84 -21.22 -0.32
CA MET A 1 18.63 -21.24 0.52
C MET A 1 17.84 -20.02 0.12
N ASP A 2 17.23 -20.09 -1.05
CA ASP A 2 16.37 -19.05 -1.58
C ASP A 2 15.02 -19.25 -0.91
N ALA A 3 14.98 -18.84 0.36
CA ALA A 3 13.73 -18.59 1.05
C ALA A 3 13.12 -17.35 0.37
N ALA A 4 12.59 -17.56 -0.83
CA ALA A 4 11.49 -16.77 -1.34
C ALA A 4 10.35 -16.98 -0.35
N ALA A 5 10.42 -16.28 0.78
CA ALA A 5 9.23 -15.77 1.39
C ALA A 5 8.49 -15.11 0.22
N ARG A 6 7.37 -15.70 -0.20
CA ARG A 6 6.32 -14.95 -0.89
C ARG A 6 5.99 -13.84 0.09
N SER A 7 6.78 -12.78 0.08
CA SER A 7 6.56 -11.58 0.87
C SER A 7 5.35 -10.99 0.22
N GLU A 8 4.18 -11.31 0.78
CA GLU A 8 2.91 -10.70 0.42
C GLU A 8 3.09 -9.20 0.58
N ARG A 9 3.42 -8.53 -0.51
CA ARG A 9 3.65 -7.10 -0.54
C ARG A 9 2.33 -6.44 -0.90
N TYR A 10 2.11 -5.27 -0.37
CA TYR A 10 0.91 -4.49 -0.58
C TYR A 10 1.34 -3.18 -1.23
N HIS A 11 0.79 -2.90 -2.41
CA HIS A 11 1.01 -1.68 -3.15
C HIS A 11 -0.13 -0.71 -2.87
N VAL A 12 0.20 0.38 -2.19
CA VAL A 12 -0.69 1.51 -1.93
C VAL A 12 -0.46 2.55 -3.01
N VAL A 13 -1.50 2.86 -3.79
CA VAL A 13 -1.45 3.85 -4.87
C VAL A 13 -2.60 4.85 -4.75
N CYS A 14 -2.25 6.12 -4.75
CA CYS A 14 -3.19 7.23 -4.87
C CYS A 14 -3.57 7.41 -6.34
N ARG A 15 -4.86 7.49 -6.67
CA ARG A 15 -5.31 7.72 -8.06
C ARG A 15 -5.39 9.20 -8.45
N GLU A 16 -5.24 10.08 -7.47
CA GLU A 16 -5.35 11.53 -7.68
C GLU A 16 -3.99 12.22 -7.62
N CYS A 17 -2.99 11.54 -7.04
CA CYS A 17 -1.68 12.06 -6.76
C CYS A 17 -0.61 11.02 -7.04
N GLN A 18 0.65 11.43 -7.11
CA GLN A 18 1.77 10.53 -7.44
C GLN A 18 2.28 9.74 -6.22
N LEU A 19 1.40 9.42 -5.26
CA LEU A 19 1.74 8.66 -4.08
C LEU A 19 1.65 7.15 -4.39
N GLU A 20 2.80 6.50 -4.33
CA GLU A 20 2.96 5.05 -4.50
C GLU A 20 3.90 4.53 -3.40
N ARG A 21 3.47 3.48 -2.68
CA ARG A 21 4.20 2.88 -1.55
C ARG A 21 4.03 1.37 -1.57
N LEU A 22 5.13 0.66 -1.37
CA LEU A 22 5.14 -0.78 -1.14
C LEU A 22 5.30 -1.05 0.35
N CYS A 23 4.42 -1.89 0.88
CA CYS A 23 4.38 -2.32 2.27
C CYS A 23 4.51 -3.84 2.33
N ASP A 24 5.15 -4.37 3.37
CA ASP A 24 5.25 -5.82 3.57
C ASP A 24 4.11 -6.38 4.43
N THR A 25 3.22 -5.52 4.95
CA THR A 25 2.07 -5.92 5.75
C THR A 25 0.78 -5.20 5.31
N PRO A 26 -0.38 -5.86 5.45
CA PRO A 26 -1.67 -5.25 5.10
C PRO A 26 -2.06 -4.12 6.06
N ASP A 27 -1.67 -4.20 7.34
CA ASP A 27 -1.98 -3.20 8.35
C ASP A 27 -1.27 -1.87 8.05
N GLU A 28 0.01 -1.94 7.66
CA GLU A 28 0.76 -0.77 7.22
C GLU A 28 0.17 -0.14 5.96
N ALA A 29 -0.23 -0.98 4.98
CA ALA A 29 -0.84 -0.52 3.75
C ALA A 29 -2.19 0.17 3.96
N ASP A 30 -3.04 -0.39 4.81
CA ASP A 30 -4.33 0.22 5.19
C ASP A 30 -4.11 1.52 5.97
N GLY A 31 -3.17 1.53 6.92
CA GLY A 31 -2.81 2.72 7.70
C GLY A 31 -2.38 3.90 6.83
N ILE A 32 -1.44 3.67 5.89
CA ILE A 32 -0.99 4.70 4.95
C ILE A 32 -2.15 5.16 4.06
N GLY A 33 -2.98 4.24 3.58
CA GLY A 33 -4.12 4.58 2.74
C GLY A 33 -5.12 5.46 3.49
N ARG A 34 -5.46 5.11 4.73
CA ARG A 34 -6.39 5.86 5.58
C ARG A 34 -5.84 7.23 5.96
N GLU A 35 -4.60 7.29 6.41
CA GLU A 35 -3.93 8.56 6.76
C GLU A 35 -3.94 9.50 5.56
N HIS A 36 -3.59 8.99 4.37
CA HIS A 36 -3.60 9.80 3.17
C HIS A 36 -5.00 10.27 2.77
N ILE A 37 -6.03 9.41 2.86
CA ILE A 37 -7.43 9.79 2.62
C ILE A 37 -7.88 10.86 3.62
N ASP A 38 -7.50 10.75 4.89
CA ASP A 38 -7.87 11.71 5.93
C ASP A 38 -7.22 13.08 5.71
N GLU A 39 -5.92 13.09 5.37
CA GLU A 39 -5.17 14.33 5.15
C GLU A 39 -5.54 15.04 3.84
N THR A 40 -5.81 14.28 2.77
CA THR A 40 -5.95 14.84 1.41
C THR A 40 -7.34 14.70 0.81
N GLY A 41 -8.16 13.80 1.33
CA GLY A 41 -9.43 13.42 0.72
C GLY A 41 -9.29 12.61 -0.57
N HIS A 42 -8.07 12.18 -0.94
CA HIS A 42 -7.84 11.50 -2.20
C HIS A 42 -8.30 10.04 -2.20
N ARG A 43 -8.59 9.51 -3.38
CA ARG A 43 -8.88 8.10 -3.59
C ARG A 43 -7.60 7.27 -3.65
N VAL A 44 -7.37 6.50 -2.59
CA VAL A 44 -6.30 5.50 -2.50
C VAL A 44 -6.82 4.10 -2.85
N ALA A 45 -6.03 3.33 -3.58
CA ALA A 45 -6.22 1.91 -3.84
C ALA A 45 -5.08 1.11 -3.22
N VAL A 46 -5.42 -0.03 -2.59
CA VAL A 46 -4.44 -0.97 -2.02
C VAL A 46 -4.57 -2.27 -2.78
N GLU A 47 -3.48 -2.73 -3.41
CA GLU A 47 -3.41 -3.98 -4.15
C GLU A 47 -2.39 -4.91 -3.52
N ARG A 48 -2.73 -6.20 -3.37
CA ARG A 48 -1.77 -7.20 -2.92
C ARG A 48 -0.98 -7.73 -4.12
N VAL A 49 0.33 -7.73 -3.98
CA VAL A 49 1.32 -8.13 -4.98
C VAL A 49 2.02 -9.40 -4.48
N GLU A 50 2.06 -10.43 -5.33
CA GLU A 50 2.63 -11.76 -5.05
C GLU A 50 4.03 -11.94 -5.63
#